data_AF-A0A9P0M198-F1
#
_entry.id   AF-A0A9P0M198-F1
#
_cell.length_a   1.000
_cell.length_b   1.000
_cell.length_c   1.000
_cell.angle_alpha   90.00
_cell.angle_beta   90.00
_cell.angle_gamma   90.00
#
_symmetry.space_group_name_H-M   'P 1'
#
loop_
_entity.id
_entity.type
_entity.pdbx_description
1 polymer ?
#
loop_
_entity_poly.entity_id
_entity_poly.type
_entity_poly.pdbx_seq_one_letter_code
_entity_poly.pdbx_strand_id
1 'polypeptide(L)'
;MSRGILRLQQYKRLCDINAFSFRCSLGNLLCSVRCSKPQNRTFLTTTYLGKEAVREAAKDNPQVKPPEPPPKGIPYSKLTVGVPKESWQNEKRVALVPPAVEVLVKKGFTVHIEEDAGIEAKIRNADFEKSGAKIVNTESAFNSGILNKCS
;
A
#
# COMPACT_ATOMS: atom_id res chain seq x y z
N MET A 1 -43.83 -19.26 4.22
CA MET A 1 -42.88 -20.15 3.52
C MET A 1 -41.93 -19.26 2.71
N SER A 2 -40.89 -18.76 3.39
CA SER A 2 -39.48 -19.17 3.23
C SER A 2 -38.79 -18.64 1.96
N ARG A 3 -38.21 -17.43 2.09
CA ARG A 3 -37.04 -16.98 1.32
C ARG A 3 -35.88 -16.81 2.29
N GLY A 4 -34.70 -17.32 1.94
CA GLY A 4 -33.47 -16.93 2.63
C GLY A 4 -32.42 -18.02 2.72
N ILE A 5 -31.88 -18.42 1.57
CA ILE A 5 -30.71 -19.30 1.49
C ILE A 5 -29.48 -18.41 1.23
N LEU A 6 -28.48 -18.57 2.11
CA LEU A 6 -27.04 -18.33 1.95
C LEU A 6 -26.52 -16.87 1.87
N ARG A 7 -25.78 -16.47 2.90
CA ARG A 7 -24.30 -16.35 2.88
C ARG A 7 -23.81 -15.62 4.14
N LEU A 8 -23.54 -16.36 5.21
CA LEU A 8 -22.67 -15.91 6.30
C LEU A 8 -21.87 -17.11 6.81
N GLN A 9 -20.92 -17.57 6.00
CA GLN A 9 -19.77 -18.29 6.51
C GLN A 9 -18.54 -17.41 6.29
N GLN A 10 -17.70 -17.39 7.32
CA GLN A 10 -16.35 -16.83 7.36
C GLN A 10 -16.24 -15.34 7.67
N TYR A 11 -16.50 -14.98 8.92
CA TYR A 11 -15.51 -14.19 9.68
C TYR A 11 -15.55 -14.61 11.14
N LYS A 12 -15.20 -15.88 11.39
CA LYS A 12 -14.87 -16.39 12.72
C LYS A 12 -13.36 -16.59 12.74
N ARG A 13 -12.64 -15.61 13.26
CA ARG A 13 -11.39 -15.80 14.00
C ARG A 13 -11.00 -14.47 14.65
N LEU A 14 -10.38 -14.61 15.82
CA LEU A 14 -9.78 -13.58 16.68
C LEU A 14 -10.74 -13.03 17.75
N CYS A 15 -10.81 -13.75 18.88
CA CYS A 15 -10.29 -13.25 20.16
C CYS A 15 -10.17 -14.39 21.18
N ASP A 16 -9.04 -14.41 21.89
CA ASP A 16 -8.56 -15.44 22.81
C ASP A 16 -9.30 -15.47 24.17
N ILE A 17 -9.16 -16.61 24.85
CA ILE A 17 -10.12 -17.26 25.76
C ILE A 17 -10.03 -16.85 27.26
N ASN A 18 -9.10 -16.00 27.69
CA ASN A 18 -8.80 -15.90 29.14
C ASN A 18 -9.13 -14.55 29.78
N ALA A 19 -10.40 -14.35 30.17
CA ALA A 19 -10.84 -13.61 31.37
C ALA A 19 -12.38 -13.47 31.39
N PHE A 20 -13.07 -14.49 31.91
CA PHE A 20 -14.53 -14.47 32.10
C PHE A 20 -14.84 -14.50 33.60
N SER A 21 -15.32 -13.40 34.18
CA SER A 21 -15.93 -13.42 35.51
C SER A 21 -17.44 -13.23 35.37
N PHE A 22 -18.19 -14.28 35.69
CA PHE A 22 -19.66 -14.30 35.65
C PHE A 22 -20.23 -13.89 37.02
N ARG A 23 -21.01 -12.82 37.07
CA ARG A 23 -22.03 -12.64 38.11
C ARG A 23 -23.40 -12.68 37.42
N CYS A 24 -24.11 -13.79 37.57
CA CYS A 24 -25.50 -13.95 37.16
C CYS A 24 -26.42 -13.77 38.36
N SER A 25 -27.34 -12.80 38.32
CA SER A 25 -28.56 -12.86 39.11
C SER A 25 -29.62 -13.61 38.31
N LEU A 26 -30.29 -14.56 38.95
CA LEU A 26 -31.29 -15.45 38.35
C LEU A 26 -32.38 -14.69 37.59
N GLY A 27 -32.75 -15.20 36.41
CA GLY A 27 -34.05 -14.91 35.79
C GLY A 27 -34.00 -14.12 34.48
N ASN A 28 -33.68 -14.82 33.39
CA ASN A 28 -34.04 -14.54 31.99
C ASN A 28 -33.39 -13.34 31.24
N LEU A 29 -32.31 -13.71 30.55
CA LEU A 29 -31.88 -13.32 29.20
C LEU A 29 -31.60 -11.84 28.88
N LEU A 30 -30.75 -11.19 29.67
CA LEU A 30 -29.88 -10.13 29.14
C LEU A 30 -28.50 -10.20 29.82
N CYS A 31 -27.58 -10.94 29.20
CA CYS A 31 -26.18 -10.99 29.64
C CYS A 31 -25.40 -9.91 28.88
N SER A 32 -25.17 -8.77 29.52
CA SER A 32 -24.26 -7.75 28.98
C SER A 32 -22.81 -8.16 29.24
N VAL A 33 -22.02 -8.29 28.18
CA VAL A 33 -20.57 -8.48 28.27
C VAL A 33 -19.95 -7.10 28.50
N ARG A 34 -19.50 -6.81 29.72
CA ARG A 34 -18.63 -5.65 29.97
C ARG A 34 -17.18 -6.09 29.84
N CYS A 35 -16.55 -5.67 28.75
CA CYS A 35 -15.10 -5.74 28.60
C CYS A 35 -14.46 -4.72 29.55
N SER A 36 -13.63 -5.19 30.49
CA SER A 36 -13.10 -4.36 31.59
C SER A 36 -12.07 -3.31 31.17
N LYS A 37 -11.51 -3.43 29.96
CA LYS A 37 -10.74 -2.36 29.30
C LYS A 37 -10.93 -2.44 27.79
N PRO A 38 -11.57 -1.45 27.15
CA PRO A 38 -11.46 -1.29 25.72
C PRO A 38 -10.12 -0.61 25.44
N GLN A 39 -9.08 -1.36 25.07
CA GLN A 39 -8.00 -0.74 24.30
C GLN A 39 -8.50 -0.54 22.88
N ASN A 40 -9.02 0.67 22.68
CA ASN A 40 -9.12 1.41 21.43
C ASN A 40 -9.60 0.60 20.21
N ARG A 41 -10.88 0.24 20.22
CA ARG A 41 -11.59 -0.13 18.99
C ARG A 41 -13.04 0.31 19.06
N THR A 42 -13.26 1.63 19.06
CA THR A 42 -14.58 2.22 18.84
C THR A 42 -14.74 2.54 17.37
N PHE A 43 -15.22 1.54 16.64
CA PHE A 43 -15.95 1.74 15.41
C PHE A 43 -17.34 2.27 15.79
N LEU A 44 -17.67 3.46 15.29
CA LEU A 44 -19.03 3.99 15.04
C LEU A 44 -20.02 4.05 16.22
N THR A 45 -19.97 5.13 16.99
CA THR A 45 -21.19 5.79 17.48
C THR A 45 -21.00 7.30 17.39
N THR A 46 -21.75 7.90 16.47
CA THR A 46 -21.97 9.35 16.40
C THR A 46 -22.68 9.83 17.66
N THR A 47 -22.04 10.71 18.43
CA THR A 47 -22.73 11.68 19.27
C THR A 47 -21.96 12.99 19.25
N TYR A 48 -22.66 14.02 18.77
CA TYR A 48 -22.29 15.42 18.63
C TYR A 48 -22.06 16.14 19.98
N LEU A 49 -21.08 15.70 20.78
CA LEU A 49 -20.52 16.44 21.92
C LEU A 49 -19.01 16.17 21.95
N GLY A 50 -18.09 17.14 21.83
CA GLY A 50 -18.25 18.58 21.75
C GLY A 50 -17.15 19.19 20.88
N LYS A 51 -17.55 20.12 20.02
CA LYS A 51 -16.65 21.03 19.31
C LYS A 51 -15.98 22.03 20.27
N GLU A 52 -16.37 22.05 21.54
CA GLU A 52 -15.84 22.94 22.57
C GLU A 52 -14.50 22.44 23.14
N ALA A 53 -14.32 21.13 23.33
CA ALA A 53 -13.05 20.58 23.83
C ALA A 53 -11.86 20.75 22.86
N VAL A 54 -12.13 20.81 21.55
CA VAL A 54 -11.09 21.11 20.53
C VAL A 54 -10.71 22.60 20.54
N ARG A 55 -11.60 23.48 21.03
CA ARG A 55 -11.34 24.93 21.10
C ARG A 55 -10.48 25.32 22.30
N GLU A 56 -10.53 24.57 23.39
CA GLU A 56 -9.68 24.82 24.57
C GLU A 56 -8.20 24.48 24.29
N ALA A 57 -7.94 23.36 23.61
CA ALA A 57 -6.57 22.91 23.29
C ALA A 57 -5.88 23.71 22.16
N ALA A 58 -6.61 24.59 21.47
CA ALA A 58 -6.09 25.38 20.35
C ALA A 58 -5.50 26.74 20.78
N LYS A 59 -5.64 27.15 22.05
CA LYS A 59 -5.23 28.49 22.50
C LYS A 59 -3.77 28.60 22.98
N ASP A 60 -3.10 27.49 23.26
CA ASP A 60 -1.76 27.52 23.88
C ASP A 60 -0.61 27.11 22.96
N ASN A 61 -0.83 26.94 21.64
CA ASN A 61 0.26 26.68 20.69
C ASN A 61 0.27 27.69 19.52
N PRO A 62 1.11 28.75 19.60
CA PRO A 62 1.15 29.82 18.59
C PRO A 62 1.73 29.43 17.21
N GLN A 63 2.05 28.16 16.94
CA GLN A 63 2.75 27.74 15.73
C GLN A 63 2.06 26.58 15.00
N VAL A 64 0.75 26.65 14.78
CA VAL A 64 0.11 25.87 13.71
C VAL A 64 0.22 26.70 12.44
N LYS A 65 1.27 26.48 11.65
CA LYS A 65 1.37 27.07 10.30
C LYS A 65 0.18 26.55 9.47
N PRO A 66 -0.48 27.40 8.66
CA PRO A 66 -1.54 26.97 7.77
C PRO A 66 -1.07 25.75 6.95
N PRO A 67 -1.94 24.76 6.66
CA PRO A 67 -1.55 23.62 5.86
C PRO A 67 -1.07 24.13 4.51
N GLU A 68 0.24 24.06 4.29
CA GLU A 68 0.84 24.48 3.05
C GLU A 68 0.22 23.64 1.92
N PRO A 69 -0.09 24.26 0.76
CA PRO A 69 -0.61 23.51 -0.37
C PRO A 69 0.38 22.38 -0.69
N PRO A 70 -0.11 21.18 -1.02
CA PRO A 70 0.75 20.04 -1.25
C PRO A 70 1.81 20.41 -2.31
N PRO A 71 3.08 20.05 -2.09
CA PRO A 71 4.13 20.38 -3.02
C PRO A 71 3.74 19.87 -4.41
N LYS A 72 3.85 20.74 -5.42
CA LYS A 72 3.50 20.40 -6.81
C LYS A 72 4.54 19.41 -7.33
N GLY A 73 4.16 18.15 -7.44
CA GLY A 73 5.01 17.09 -8.00
C GLY A 73 5.16 17.19 -9.52
N ILE A 74 6.24 16.61 -10.03
CA ILE A 74 6.44 16.40 -11.47
C ILE A 74 5.46 15.30 -11.94
N PRO A 75 4.70 15.49 -13.03
CA PRO A 75 3.78 14.46 -13.51
C PRO A 75 4.55 13.22 -14.02
N TYR A 76 4.00 12.03 -13.75
CA TYR A 76 4.62 10.75 -14.12
C TYR A 76 4.87 10.60 -15.63
N SER A 77 4.01 11.20 -16.46
CA SER A 77 4.12 11.18 -17.91
C SER A 77 5.41 11.80 -18.45
N LYS A 78 6.07 12.67 -17.67
CA LYS A 78 7.34 13.30 -18.04
C LYS A 78 8.56 12.51 -17.54
N LEU A 79 8.34 11.46 -16.74
CA LEU A 79 9.41 10.68 -16.13
C LEU A 79 9.64 9.38 -16.91
N THR A 80 10.91 9.15 -17.23
CA THR A 80 11.39 7.94 -17.88
C THR A 80 12.27 7.16 -16.92
N VAL A 81 12.01 5.86 -16.83
CA VAL A 81 12.76 4.91 -16.00
C VAL A 81 13.63 4.05 -16.91
N GLY A 82 14.94 4.08 -16.71
CA GLY A 82 15.93 3.30 -17.43
C GLY A 82 16.45 2.14 -16.60
N VAL A 83 16.55 0.97 -17.22
CA VAL A 83 17.15 -0.24 -16.65
C VAL A 83 18.31 -0.68 -17.55
N PRO A 84 19.55 -0.26 -17.24
CA PRO A 84 20.72 -0.79 -17.92
C PRO A 84 20.98 -2.26 -17.55
N LYS A 85 21.73 -2.94 -18.40
CA LYS A 85 22.27 -4.27 -18.14
C LYS A 85 23.31 -4.20 -17.02
N GLU A 86 23.35 -5.25 -16.20
CA GLU A 86 24.37 -5.36 -15.16
C GLU A 86 25.69 -5.87 -15.74
N SER A 87 26.80 -5.28 -15.30
CA SER A 87 28.15 -5.57 -15.80
C SER A 87 29.06 -6.15 -14.72
N TRP A 88 28.55 -6.31 -13.50
CA TRP A 88 29.33 -6.85 -12.39
C TRP A 88 29.53 -8.36 -12.51
N GLN A 89 30.70 -8.84 -12.11
CA GLN A 89 31.04 -10.26 -12.19
C GLN A 89 30.15 -11.08 -11.24
N ASN A 90 29.52 -12.13 -11.77
CA ASN A 90 28.58 -13.02 -11.07
C ASN A 90 27.23 -12.41 -10.64
N GLU A 91 26.91 -11.18 -11.07
CA GLU A 91 25.64 -10.53 -10.74
C GLU A 91 24.59 -10.81 -11.83
N LYS A 92 23.73 -11.80 -11.58
CA LYS A 92 22.74 -12.29 -12.56
C LYS A 92 21.35 -11.66 -12.42
N ARG A 93 21.16 -10.77 -11.45
CA ARG A 93 19.85 -10.17 -11.15
C ARG A 93 19.59 -9.00 -12.10
N VAL A 94 18.32 -8.70 -12.28
CA VAL A 94 17.86 -7.53 -13.03
C VAL A 94 17.07 -6.62 -12.09
N ALA A 95 17.22 -5.30 -12.24
CA ALA A 95 16.61 -4.34 -11.31
C ALA A 95 15.07 -4.33 -11.39
N LEU A 96 14.50 -4.63 -12.56
CA LEU A 96 13.05 -4.75 -12.76
C LEU A 96 12.68 -6.09 -13.38
N VAL A 97 11.62 -6.68 -12.84
CA VAL A 97 10.94 -7.86 -13.39
C VAL A 97 9.69 -7.43 -14.18
N PRO A 98 9.25 -8.18 -15.21
CA PRO A 98 8.06 -7.89 -16.00
C PRO A 98 6.81 -7.41 -15.22
N PRO A 99 6.38 -8.06 -14.13
CA PRO A 99 5.25 -7.57 -13.32
C PRO A 99 5.48 -6.18 -12.69
N ALA A 100 6.71 -5.84 -12.34
CA ALA A 100 7.04 -4.51 -11.82
C ALA A 100 6.97 -3.44 -12.91
N VAL A 101 7.39 -3.79 -14.14
CA VAL A 101 7.27 -2.92 -15.33
C VAL A 101 5.81 -2.56 -15.58
N GLU A 102 4.90 -3.54 -15.55
CA GLU A 102 3.47 -3.28 -15.74
C GLU A 102 2.92 -2.26 -14.73
N VAL A 103 3.33 -2.35 -13.46
CA VAL A 103 2.88 -1.42 -12.41
C VAL A 103 3.38 0.00 -12.69
N LEU A 104 4.61 0.15 -13.19
CA LEU A 104 5.16 1.45 -13.56
C LEU A 104 4.45 2.05 -14.77
N VAL A 105 4.19 1.23 -15.79
CA VAL A 105 3.44 1.66 -16.98
C VAL A 105 2.01 2.07 -16.61
N LYS A 106 1.33 1.31 -15.74
CA LYS A 106 -0.01 1.65 -15.22
C LYS A 106 -0.04 2.97 -14.44
N LYS A 107 1.06 3.34 -13.79
CA LYS A 107 1.22 4.64 -13.12
C LYS A 107 1.51 5.79 -14.10
N GLY A 108 1.78 5.49 -15.37
CA GLY A 108 2.05 6.47 -16.42
C GLY A 108 3.52 6.80 -16.65
N PHE A 109 4.44 5.97 -16.14
CA PHE A 109 5.86 6.09 -16.45
C PHE A 109 6.20 5.47 -17.80
N THR A 110 7.20 6.02 -18.48
CA THR A 110 7.83 5.35 -19.63
C THR A 110 8.99 4.50 -19.14
N VAL A 111 9.03 3.21 -19.48
CA VAL A 111 10.10 2.30 -19.08
C VAL A 111 10.97 1.95 -20.29
N HIS A 112 12.28 2.13 -20.12
CA HIS A 112 13.33 1.80 -21.09
C HIS A 112 14.22 0.74 -20.49
N ILE A 113 14.40 -0.36 -21.22
CA ILE A 113 15.21 -1.49 -20.78
C ILE A 113 16.26 -1.73 -21.86
N GLU A 114 17.50 -1.88 -21.43
CA GLU A 114 18.59 -2.23 -22.33
C GLU A 114 18.36 -3.63 -22.93
N GLU A 115 18.74 -3.79 -24.19
CA GLU A 115 18.78 -5.10 -24.82
C GLU A 115 19.57 -6.10 -23.96
N ASP A 116 19.01 -7.27 -23.75
CA ASP A 116 19.64 -8.38 -23.04
C ASP A 116 19.94 -8.16 -21.54
N ALA A 117 19.35 -7.11 -20.93
CA ALA A 117 19.46 -6.88 -19.49
C ALA A 117 18.92 -8.02 -18.62
N GLY A 118 17.97 -8.81 -19.14
CA GLY A 118 17.33 -9.92 -18.43
C GLY A 118 17.90 -11.31 -18.74
N ILE A 119 18.87 -11.46 -19.65
CA ILE A 119 19.35 -12.79 -20.11
C ILE A 119 19.85 -13.62 -18.94
N GLU A 120 20.66 -13.04 -18.07
CA GLU A 120 21.23 -13.75 -16.91
C GLU A 120 20.18 -14.11 -15.87
N ALA A 121 19.11 -13.30 -15.78
CA ALA A 121 17.94 -13.53 -14.95
C ALA A 121 16.92 -14.51 -15.58
N LYS A 122 17.21 -15.07 -16.76
CA LYS A 122 16.34 -15.97 -17.55
C LYS A 122 15.04 -15.31 -18.03
N ILE A 123 15.07 -14.00 -18.28
CA ILE A 123 13.93 -13.22 -18.79
C ILE A 123 14.28 -12.74 -20.20
N ARG A 124 13.38 -12.97 -21.16
CA ARG A 124 13.61 -12.56 -22.56
C ARG A 124 13.14 -11.14 -22.80
N ASN A 125 13.74 -10.46 -23.78
CA ASN A 125 13.35 -9.11 -24.21
C ASN A 125 11.85 -9.04 -24.57
N ALA A 126 11.32 -10.08 -25.22
CA ALA A 126 9.90 -10.20 -25.56
C ALA A 126 8.95 -10.14 -24.34
N ASP A 127 9.39 -10.58 -23.16
CA ASP A 127 8.54 -10.55 -21.95
C ASP A 127 8.47 -9.13 -21.36
N PHE A 128 9.54 -8.34 -21.53
CA PHE A 128 9.53 -6.93 -21.20
C PHE A 128 8.65 -6.12 -22.17
N GLU A 129 8.72 -6.41 -23.47
CA GLU A 129 7.86 -5.77 -24.48
C GLU A 129 6.37 -6.04 -24.23
N LYS A 130 6.00 -7.29 -23.90
CA LYS A 130 4.63 -7.65 -23.51
C LYS A 130 4.14 -6.86 -22.28
N SER A 131 5.05 -6.50 -21.38
CA SER A 131 4.76 -5.71 -20.19
C SER A 131 4.63 -4.21 -20.46
N GLY A 132 4.89 -3.77 -21.70
CA GLY A 132 4.81 -2.37 -22.10
C GLY A 132 6.12 -1.58 -21.95
N ALA A 133 7.26 -2.24 -21.72
CA ALA A 133 8.56 -1.59 -21.81
C ALA A 133 9.02 -1.44 -23.26
N LYS A 134 9.92 -0.46 -23.49
CA LYS A 134 10.63 -0.31 -24.77
C LYS A 134 12.06 -0.81 -24.61
N ILE A 135 12.49 -1.65 -25.55
CA ILE A 135 13.88 -2.10 -25.64
C ILE A 135 14.69 -1.00 -26.33
N VAL A 136 15.81 -0.63 -25.73
CA VAL A 136 16.64 0.48 -26.19
C VAL A 136 18.13 0.14 -26.05
N ASN A 137 19.00 0.99 -26.62
CA ASN A 137 20.45 0.86 -26.48
C ASN A 137 20.91 1.24 -25.06
N THR A 138 22.12 0.81 -24.70
CA THR A 138 22.79 1.13 -23.43
C THR A 138 22.77 2.63 -23.13
N GLU A 139 23.21 3.48 -24.06
CA GLU A 139 23.27 4.94 -23.87
C GLU A 139 21.91 5.55 -23.52
N SER A 140 20.84 5.12 -24.20
CA SER A 140 19.47 5.57 -23.95
C SER A 140 18.91 5.09 -22.61
N ALA A 141 19.30 3.90 -22.15
CA ALA A 141 18.94 3.43 -20.81
C ALA A 141 19.59 4.29 -19.72
N PHE A 142 20.85 4.70 -19.90
CA PHE A 142 21.56 5.58 -18.99
C PHE A 142 21.06 7.04 -18.99
N ASN A 143 20.56 7.55 -20.13
CA ASN A 143 20.04 8.92 -20.26
C ASN A 143 18.59 9.07 -19.75
N SER A 144 18.09 8.11 -18.98
CA SER A 144 16.75 8.18 -18.39
C SER A 144 16.75 9.05 -17.13
N GLY A 145 15.64 9.74 -16.85
CA GLY A 145 15.53 10.60 -15.67
C GLY A 145 15.64 9.84 -14.34
N ILE A 146 15.26 8.55 -14.33
CA ILE A 146 15.39 7.64 -13.20
C ILE A 146 16.17 6.41 -13.67
N LEU A 147 17.29 6.10 -13.03
CA LEU A 147 18.10 4.92 -13.33
C LEU A 147 17.91 3.87 -12.24
N ASN A 148 17.54 2.65 -12.62
CA ASN A 148 17.44 1.50 -11.71
C ASN A 148 18.51 0.48 -12.06
N LYS A 149 19.45 0.25 -11.14
CA LYS A 149 20.59 -0.67 -11.32
C LYS A 149 20.72 -1.58 -10.10
N CYS A 150 21.29 -2.78 -10.28
CA CYS A 150 21.59 -3.70 -9.19
C CYS A 150 22.91 -3.29 -8.53
N SER A 151 22.99 -3.44 -7.21
CA SER A 151 24.15 -3.05 -6.40
C SER A 151 25.08 -4.21 -6.11
#